data_AF-A0A9J7LR38-F1
#
_entry.id   AF-A0A9J7LR38-F1
#
_cell.length_a   1.000
_cell.length_b   1.000
_cell.length_c   1.000
_cell.angle_alpha   90.00
_cell.angle_beta   90.00
_cell.angle_gamma   90.00
#
_symmetry.space_group_name_H-M   'P 1'
#
loop_
_entity.id
_entity.type
_entity.pdbx_description
1 polymer ?
#
loop_
_entity_poly.entity_id
_entity_poly.type
_entity_poly.pdbx_seq_one_letter_code
_entity_poly.pdbx_strand_id
1 'polypeptide(L)'
;MFTILMVDPDTPYEYVSTDEKPLLHMLITNITNADPSTGAIIDLYRGPMPPPCSGDHTYHYLLLRQTAALSLTVDDLPTYTPDCNFTRLANRCLFEVANFISSNQLTTVGYVTMIGTTDGYVRYNYFNNRGISEADSCRGLDGYDPCPTAPPGSSSEKAMVSMSTAMASAWCLMLSFILN
;
A
#
# COMPACT_ATOMS: atom_id res chain seq x y z
N MET A 1 -9.15 -22.47 -5.61
CA MET A 1 -8.32 -21.54 -6.39
C MET A 1 -8.00 -20.34 -5.52
N PHE A 2 -6.88 -19.68 -5.78
CA PHE A 2 -6.44 -18.53 -5.01
C PHE A 2 -6.01 -17.38 -5.90
N THR A 3 -6.10 -16.18 -5.34
CA THR A 3 -5.47 -14.97 -5.86
C THR A 3 -4.38 -14.55 -4.90
N ILE A 4 -3.22 -14.13 -5.44
CA ILE A 4 -2.21 -13.40 -4.68
C ILE A 4 -2.16 -11.97 -5.20
N LEU A 5 -2.19 -11.02 -4.26
CA LEU A 5 -2.11 -9.59 -4.48
C LEU A 5 -0.95 -9.04 -3.65
N MET A 6 -0.13 -8.16 -4.22
CA MET A 6 0.89 -7.40 -3.50
C MET A 6 0.66 -5.90 -3.70
N VAL A 7 0.64 -5.14 -2.61
CA VAL A 7 0.40 -3.69 -2.65
C VAL A 7 1.36 -2.91 -1.73
N ASP A 8 1.60 -1.64 -2.05
CA ASP A 8 2.47 -0.70 -1.33
C ASP A 8 1.69 0.59 -1.03
N PRO A 9 1.24 0.84 0.23
CA PRO A 9 0.56 2.06 0.63
C PRO A 9 1.51 3.24 0.82
N ASP A 10 2.80 2.98 1.08
CA ASP A 10 3.78 3.94 1.61
C ASP A 10 4.43 4.81 0.51
N THR A 11 3.86 4.82 -0.69
CA THR A 11 4.37 5.67 -1.78
C THR A 11 4.20 7.15 -1.38
N PRO A 12 5.22 8.00 -1.47
CA PRO A 12 5.20 9.36 -0.89
C PRO A 12 4.32 10.37 -1.67
N TYR A 13 3.46 9.89 -2.56
CA TYR A 13 2.66 10.69 -3.47
C TYR A 13 1.21 10.24 -3.40
N GLU A 14 0.32 11.10 -2.88
CA GLU A 14 -1.12 10.81 -2.73
C GLU A 14 -1.83 10.53 -4.06
N TYR A 15 -1.30 11.04 -5.18
CA TYR A 15 -1.83 10.73 -6.52
C TYR A 15 -1.37 9.36 -7.05
N VAL A 16 -0.51 8.66 -6.32
CA VAL A 16 -0.01 7.31 -6.64
C VAL A 16 -0.56 6.26 -5.68
N SER A 17 -0.63 6.58 -4.39
CA SER A 17 -0.97 5.64 -3.33
C SER A 17 -1.53 6.34 -2.10
N THR A 18 -2.44 5.68 -1.41
CA THR A 18 -2.86 5.97 -0.03
C THR A 18 -2.99 4.66 0.75
N ASP A 19 -3.22 4.75 2.07
CA ASP A 19 -3.49 3.58 2.92
C ASP A 19 -4.69 2.76 2.40
N GLU A 20 -5.74 3.42 1.92
CA GLU A 20 -6.95 2.77 1.39
C GLU A 20 -6.83 2.36 -0.09
N LYS A 21 -6.01 3.09 -0.87
CA LYS A 21 -5.80 2.87 -2.31
C LYS A 21 -4.31 2.72 -2.60
N PRO A 22 -3.69 1.60 -2.24
CA PRO A 22 -2.25 1.43 -2.37
C PRO A 22 -1.79 1.21 -3.81
N LEU A 23 -0.48 1.32 -4.06
CA LEU A 23 0.13 0.99 -5.35
C LEU A 23 0.17 -0.54 -5.56
N LEU A 24 -0.39 -1.03 -6.67
CA LEU A 24 -0.33 -2.44 -7.06
C LEU A 24 1.08 -2.85 -7.51
N HIS A 25 1.62 -3.93 -6.96
CA HIS A 25 2.92 -4.49 -7.33
C HIS A 25 2.85 -5.85 -8.03
N MET A 26 1.76 -6.61 -7.81
CA MET A 26 1.55 -7.92 -8.41
C MET A 26 0.08 -8.34 -8.25
N LEU A 27 -0.49 -8.95 -9.29
CA LEU A 27 -1.80 -9.60 -9.21
C LEU A 27 -1.81 -10.89 -10.03
N ILE A 28 -1.99 -12.02 -9.35
CA ILE A 28 -2.11 -13.34 -9.98
C ILE A 28 -3.38 -13.99 -9.47
N THR A 29 -4.25 -14.41 -10.38
CA THR A 29 -5.54 -15.06 -10.06
C THR A 29 -5.54 -16.52 -10.47
N ASN A 30 -6.60 -17.26 -10.14
CA ASN A 30 -6.83 -18.64 -10.58
C ASN A 30 -5.70 -19.62 -10.22
N ILE A 31 -4.94 -19.35 -9.17
CA ILE A 31 -3.86 -20.22 -8.70
C ILE A 31 -4.45 -21.55 -8.23
N THR A 32 -3.89 -22.65 -8.74
CA THR A 32 -4.23 -24.03 -8.38
C THR A 32 -3.01 -24.74 -7.81
N ASN A 33 -3.22 -25.87 -7.12
CA ASN A 33 -2.16 -26.74 -6.61
C ASN A 33 -1.10 -26.05 -5.72
N ALA A 34 -1.43 -24.90 -5.12
CA ALA A 34 -0.49 -24.06 -4.38
C ALA A 34 0.75 -23.63 -5.20
N ASP A 35 0.61 -23.58 -6.53
CA ASP A 35 1.68 -23.19 -7.45
C ASP A 35 1.26 -21.92 -8.22
N PRO A 36 1.83 -20.75 -7.89
CA PRO A 36 1.55 -19.50 -8.57
C PRO A 36 1.77 -19.52 -10.08
N SER A 37 2.61 -20.43 -10.61
CA SER A 37 2.85 -20.56 -12.04
C SER A 37 1.64 -21.11 -12.82
N THR A 38 0.67 -21.70 -12.13
CA THR A 38 -0.61 -22.16 -12.72
C THR A 38 -1.65 -21.07 -12.87
N GLY A 39 -1.43 -19.90 -12.25
CA GLY A 39 -2.37 -18.80 -12.23
C GLY A 39 -2.35 -17.95 -13.49
N ALA A 40 -3.39 -17.13 -13.65
CA ALA A 40 -3.43 -16.07 -14.65
C ALA A 40 -2.78 -14.81 -14.09
N ILE A 41 -1.69 -14.36 -14.72
CA ILE A 41 -0.98 -13.13 -14.35
C ILE A 41 -1.76 -11.94 -14.93
N ILE A 42 -2.38 -11.16 -14.05
CA ILE A 42 -3.13 -9.95 -14.41
C ILE A 42 -2.22 -8.72 -14.39
N ASP A 43 -1.37 -8.63 -13.36
CA ASP A 43 -0.28 -7.67 -13.31
C ASP A 43 1.02 -8.36 -12.89
N LEU A 44 2.07 -8.15 -13.69
CA LEU A 44 3.38 -8.76 -13.47
C LEU A 44 4.02 -8.24 -12.18
N TYR A 45 4.73 -9.13 -11.48
CA TYR A 45 5.51 -8.75 -10.30
C TYR A 45 6.51 -7.64 -10.63
N ARG A 46 6.44 -6.57 -9.86
CA ARG A 46 7.47 -5.51 -9.82
C ARG A 46 7.98 -5.42 -8.40
N GLY A 47 9.29 -5.60 -8.22
CA GLY A 47 9.90 -5.64 -6.89
C GLY A 47 9.83 -4.31 -6.13
N PRO A 48 10.02 -4.34 -4.80
CA PRO A 48 10.19 -3.17 -3.97
C PRO A 48 11.26 -2.22 -4.54
N MET A 49 10.90 -0.94 -4.65
CA MET A 49 11.81 0.12 -5.09
C MET A 49 11.46 1.44 -4.40
N PRO A 50 11.51 1.50 -3.06
CA PRO A 50 11.22 2.72 -2.31
C PRO A 50 12.17 3.85 -2.75
N PRO A 51 11.63 5.01 -3.18
CA PRO A 51 12.45 6.15 -3.60
C PRO A 51 13.46 6.59 -2.52
N PRO A 52 14.64 7.11 -2.91
CA PRO A 52 15.52 7.77 -1.95
C PRO A 52 14.78 8.83 -1.12
N CYS A 53 14.98 8.81 0.19
CA CYS A 53 14.33 9.69 1.16
C CYS A 53 12.80 9.56 1.29
N SER A 54 12.16 8.49 0.80
CA SER A 54 10.74 8.22 1.11
C SER A 54 10.54 7.45 2.41
N GLY A 55 11.61 6.91 3.00
CA GLY A 55 11.55 6.00 4.14
C GLY A 55 11.44 4.53 3.71
N ASP A 56 11.27 3.66 4.68
CA ASP A 56 10.98 2.25 4.42
C ASP A 56 9.53 2.09 3.99
N HIS A 57 9.29 1.22 3.01
CA HIS A 57 7.95 0.90 2.53
C HIS A 57 7.54 -0.50 3.00
N THR A 58 6.27 -0.64 3.37
CA THR A 58 5.61 -1.87 3.78
C THR A 58 4.86 -2.45 2.61
N TYR A 59 5.26 -3.63 2.17
CA TYR A 59 4.59 -4.36 1.11
C TYR A 59 3.67 -5.42 1.70
N HIS A 60 2.39 -5.32 1.37
CA HIS A 60 1.36 -6.21 1.87
C HIS A 60 1.03 -7.26 0.83
N TYR A 61 1.19 -8.53 1.20
CA TYR A 61 0.75 -9.66 0.41
C TYR A 61 -0.55 -10.21 0.98
N LEU A 62 -1.57 -10.29 0.14
CA LEU A 62 -2.85 -10.91 0.47
C LEU A 62 -2.98 -12.21 -0.30
N LEU A 63 -3.35 -13.28 0.40
CA LEU A 63 -3.82 -14.52 -0.20
C LEU A 63 -5.34 -14.57 -0.07
N LEU A 64 -6.02 -14.66 -1.22
CA LEU A 64 -7.47 -14.60 -1.29
C LEU A 64 -8.01 -15.92 -1.87
N ARG A 65 -9.03 -16.49 -1.24
CA ARG A 65 -9.75 -17.67 -1.74
C ARG A 65 -10.80 -17.27 -2.75
N GLN A 66 -10.82 -17.98 -3.88
CA GLN A 66 -11.85 -17.88 -4.91
C GLN A 66 -12.88 -19.01 -4.79
N THR A 67 -14.15 -18.70 -5.01
CA THR A 67 -15.24 -19.69 -5.13
C THR A 67 -15.39 -20.23 -6.55
N ALA A 68 -14.99 -19.46 -7.56
CA ALA A 68 -14.99 -19.82 -8.98
C ALA A 68 -13.77 -19.24 -9.71
N ALA A 69 -13.52 -19.70 -10.93
CA ALA A 69 -12.47 -19.13 -11.77
C ALA A 69 -12.88 -17.72 -12.18
N LEU A 70 -11.94 -16.78 -12.15
CA LEU A 70 -12.13 -15.41 -12.61
C LEU A 70 -11.74 -15.31 -14.07
N SER A 71 -12.52 -14.56 -14.86
CA SER A 71 -12.22 -14.26 -16.26
C SER A 71 -11.65 -12.85 -16.42
N LEU A 72 -10.68 -12.49 -15.57
CA LEU A 72 -10.03 -11.19 -15.60
C LEU A 72 -8.81 -11.19 -16.52
N THR A 73 -8.53 -10.02 -17.09
CA THR A 73 -7.36 -9.70 -17.90
C THR A 73 -6.79 -8.35 -17.48
N VAL A 74 -5.65 -7.96 -18.05
CA VAL A 74 -5.04 -6.64 -17.81
C VAL A 74 -6.00 -5.49 -18.18
N ASP A 75 -6.89 -5.70 -19.15
CA ASP A 75 -7.85 -4.70 -19.63
C ASP A 75 -8.96 -4.40 -18.61
N ASP A 76 -9.13 -5.26 -17.60
CA ASP A 76 -10.10 -5.08 -16.53
C ASP A 76 -9.54 -4.23 -15.36
N LEU A 77 -8.21 -4.10 -15.24
CA LEU A 77 -7.56 -3.35 -14.16
C LEU A 77 -8.03 -1.89 -14.00
N PRO A 78 -8.32 -1.11 -15.08
CA PRO A 78 -8.85 0.24 -14.94
C PRO A 78 -10.11 0.35 -14.07
N THR A 79 -10.91 -0.73 -13.95
CA THR A 79 -12.10 -0.77 -13.09
C THR A 79 -11.74 -0.70 -11.60
N TYR A 80 -10.53 -1.11 -11.24
CA TYR A 80 -9.99 -1.10 -9.87
C TYR A 80 -8.97 0.01 -9.63
N THR A 81 -8.69 0.85 -10.63
CA THR A 81 -7.82 2.02 -10.52
C THR A 81 -8.48 3.26 -11.14
N PRO A 82 -9.74 3.59 -10.82
CA PRO A 82 -10.50 4.62 -11.53
C PRO A 82 -9.86 6.02 -11.39
N ASP A 83 -9.15 6.26 -10.30
CA ASP A 83 -8.52 7.55 -10.00
C ASP A 83 -7.06 7.63 -10.50
N CYS A 84 -6.56 6.58 -11.16
CA CYS A 84 -5.17 6.49 -11.59
C CYS A 84 -4.89 7.32 -12.86
N ASN A 85 -4.65 8.62 -12.67
CA ASN A 85 -4.36 9.55 -13.76
C ASN A 85 -2.87 9.62 -14.14
N PHE A 86 -2.01 8.83 -13.48
CA PHE A 86 -0.58 8.83 -13.73
C PHE A 86 -0.17 7.76 -14.74
N THR A 87 0.01 8.15 -16.00
CA THR A 87 0.24 7.23 -17.14
C THR A 87 1.43 6.30 -16.98
N ARG A 88 2.50 6.71 -16.26
CA ARG A 88 3.67 5.85 -15.99
C ARG A 88 3.37 4.68 -15.05
N LEU A 89 2.29 4.77 -14.26
CA LEU A 89 1.81 3.74 -13.34
C LEU A 89 0.35 3.36 -13.64
N ALA A 90 -0.08 3.51 -14.90
CA ALA A 90 -1.40 3.10 -15.34
C ALA A 90 -1.69 1.66 -14.87
N ASN A 91 -2.93 1.43 -14.45
CA ASN A 91 -3.42 0.15 -13.92
C ASN A 91 -2.79 -0.29 -12.60
N ARG A 92 -1.98 0.56 -11.95
CA ARG A 92 -1.31 0.23 -10.68
C ARG A 92 -1.58 1.23 -9.58
N CYS A 93 -1.60 2.52 -9.91
CA CYS A 93 -1.77 3.56 -8.90
C CYS A 93 -3.19 3.57 -8.35
N LEU A 94 -3.34 3.95 -7.08
CA LEU A 94 -4.63 4.07 -6.41
C LEU A 94 -5.52 2.82 -6.55
N PHE A 95 -4.95 1.63 -6.34
CA PHE A 95 -5.66 0.36 -6.53
C PHE A 95 -6.67 0.12 -5.40
N GLU A 96 -7.94 -0.07 -5.78
CA GLU A 96 -9.04 -0.26 -4.85
C GLU A 96 -9.16 -1.72 -4.39
N VAL A 97 -8.32 -2.12 -3.43
CA VAL A 97 -8.28 -3.50 -2.88
C VAL A 97 -9.65 -3.98 -2.42
N ALA A 98 -10.39 -3.15 -1.68
CA ALA A 98 -11.71 -3.49 -1.16
C ALA A 98 -12.75 -3.71 -2.29
N ASN A 99 -12.71 -2.88 -3.33
CA ASN A 99 -13.57 -3.03 -4.50
C ASN A 99 -13.23 -4.32 -5.25
N PHE A 100 -11.94 -4.59 -5.49
CA PHE A 100 -11.47 -5.83 -6.11
C PHE A 100 -11.92 -7.09 -5.36
N ILE A 101 -11.80 -7.10 -4.03
CA ILE A 101 -12.21 -8.24 -3.21
C ILE A 101 -13.73 -8.45 -3.28
N SER A 102 -14.50 -7.36 -3.13
CA SER A 102 -15.96 -7.44 -3.06
C SER A 102 -16.60 -7.79 -4.41
N SER A 103 -16.17 -7.17 -5.52
CA SER A 103 -16.74 -7.43 -6.86
C SER A 103 -16.49 -8.87 -7.33
N ASN A 104 -15.36 -9.46 -6.93
CA ASN A 104 -14.96 -10.82 -7.29
C ASN A 104 -15.31 -11.86 -6.22
N GLN A 105 -16.08 -11.49 -5.18
CA GLN A 105 -16.53 -12.38 -4.10
C GLN A 105 -15.38 -13.16 -3.44
N LEU A 106 -14.25 -12.48 -3.23
CA LEU A 106 -13.05 -13.08 -2.67
C LEU A 106 -13.09 -13.09 -1.14
N THR A 107 -12.42 -14.06 -0.54
CA THR A 107 -12.26 -14.14 0.92
C THR A 107 -10.78 -14.11 1.27
N THR A 108 -10.33 -13.16 2.09
CA THR A 108 -8.95 -13.14 2.59
C THR A 108 -8.70 -14.34 3.51
N VAL A 109 -7.67 -15.13 3.19
CA VAL A 109 -7.29 -16.34 3.94
C VAL A 109 -5.82 -16.34 4.38
N GLY A 110 -5.02 -15.39 3.91
CA GLY A 110 -3.64 -15.21 4.34
C GLY A 110 -3.18 -13.78 4.13
N TYR A 111 -2.22 -13.39 4.96
CA TYR A 111 -1.64 -12.05 4.95
C TYR A 111 -0.20 -12.13 5.44
N VAL A 112 0.71 -11.48 4.73
CA VAL A 112 2.11 -11.31 5.17
C VAL A 112 2.62 -9.95 4.73
N THR A 113 3.49 -9.36 5.54
CA THR A 113 4.15 -8.10 5.23
C THR A 113 5.63 -8.32 4.99
N MET A 114 6.19 -7.47 4.14
CA MET A 114 7.63 -7.34 3.89
C MET A 114 7.99 -5.87 3.97
N ILE A 115 9.11 -5.54 4.61
CA ILE A 115 9.66 -4.19 4.57
C ILE A 115 10.71 -4.11 3.46
N GLY A 116 10.58 -3.13 2.57
CA GLY A 116 11.58 -2.79 1.58
C GLY A 116 12.22 -1.44 1.91
N THR A 117 13.54 -1.37 1.78
CA THR A 117 14.32 -0.15 2.03
C THR A 117 15.11 0.24 0.78
N THR A 118 15.52 1.51 0.69
CA THR A 118 16.35 1.99 -0.42
C THR A 118 17.76 1.44 -0.28
N ASP A 119 18.15 0.54 -1.17
CA ASP A 119 19.50 -0.03 -1.23
C ASP A 119 20.30 0.45 -2.46
N GLY A 120 21.51 -0.10 -2.65
CA GLY A 120 22.35 0.23 -3.80
C GLY A 120 21.73 -0.13 -5.15
N TYR A 121 20.94 -1.20 -5.23
CA TYR A 121 20.26 -1.60 -6.45
C TYR A 121 19.16 -0.59 -6.84
N VAL A 122 18.36 -0.17 -5.86
CA VAL A 122 17.32 0.84 -6.05
C VAL A 122 17.94 2.14 -6.56
N ARG A 123 18.99 2.64 -5.88
CA ARG A 123 19.69 3.88 -6.28
C ARG A 123 20.28 3.78 -7.69
N TYR A 124 20.93 2.66 -8.01
CA TYR A 124 21.45 2.40 -9.36
C TYR A 124 20.33 2.48 -10.41
N ASN A 125 19.16 1.89 -10.14
CA ASN A 125 18.06 1.89 -11.09
C ASN A 125 17.46 3.30 -11.27
N TYR A 126 17.33 4.08 -10.19
CA TYR A 126 16.83 5.46 -10.28
C TYR A 126 17.73 6.34 -11.16
N PHE A 127 19.05 6.22 -11.01
CA PHE A 127 20.02 6.95 -11.82
C PHE A 127 20.03 6.47 -13.28
N ASN A 128 20.25 5.18 -13.51
CA ASN A 128 20.52 4.66 -14.86
C ASN A 128 19.25 4.43 -15.70
N ASN A 129 18.12 4.08 -15.08
CA ASN A 129 16.93 3.63 -15.79
C ASN A 129 15.73 4.57 -15.64
N ARG A 130 15.72 5.45 -14.64
CA ARG A 130 14.59 6.38 -14.38
C ARG A 130 14.93 7.86 -14.61
N GLY A 131 16.19 8.16 -14.97
CA GLY A 131 16.63 9.51 -15.34
C GLY A 131 16.67 10.49 -14.18
N ILE A 132 16.77 9.99 -12.94
CA ILE A 132 17.01 10.82 -11.77
C ILE A 132 18.50 11.14 -11.70
N SER A 133 18.87 12.34 -11.21
CA SER A 133 20.28 12.71 -11.06
C SER A 133 21.00 11.80 -10.06
N GLU A 134 22.33 11.70 -10.15
CA GLU A 134 23.12 10.97 -9.16
C GLU A 134 22.92 11.58 -7.76
N ALA A 135 22.92 12.91 -7.66
CA ALA A 135 22.72 13.63 -6.41
C ALA A 135 21.37 13.29 -5.75
N ASP A 136 20.29 13.23 -6.53
CA ASP A 136 18.97 12.87 -6.04
C ASP A 136 18.87 11.36 -5.74
N SER A 137 19.50 10.52 -6.55
CA SER A 137 19.51 9.06 -6.37
C SER A 137 20.29 8.65 -5.11
N CYS A 138 21.34 9.39 -4.77
CA CYS A 138 22.23 9.12 -3.63
C CYS A 138 21.92 9.98 -2.40
N ARG A 139 20.87 10.82 -2.44
CA ARG A 139 20.43 11.63 -1.30
C ARG A 139 20.28 10.79 -0.02
N GLY A 140 20.75 11.33 1.10
CA GLY A 140 20.79 10.67 2.41
C GLY A 140 22.00 9.80 2.68
N LEU A 141 22.95 9.68 1.76
CA LEU A 141 24.24 9.01 1.98
C LEU A 141 25.34 10.03 2.33
N ASP A 142 26.39 9.56 3.00
CA ASP A 142 27.58 10.35 3.27
C ASP A 142 28.15 10.95 1.97
N GLY A 143 28.36 12.26 1.95
CA GLY A 143 28.83 12.99 0.77
C GLY A 143 27.72 13.47 -0.18
N TYR A 144 26.46 13.17 0.09
CA TYR A 144 25.29 13.71 -0.62
C TYR A 144 24.38 14.49 0.34
N ASP A 145 23.45 15.28 -0.21
CA ASP A 145 22.51 16.06 0.60
C ASP A 145 21.73 15.14 1.56
N PRO A 146 21.61 15.49 2.85
CA PRO A 146 20.90 14.66 3.82
C PRO A 146 19.41 14.58 3.47
N CYS A 147 18.79 13.42 3.72
CA CYS A 147 17.34 13.32 3.68
C CYS A 147 16.73 14.19 4.78
N PRO A 148 15.58 14.85 4.55
CA PRO A 148 14.80 15.44 5.63
C PRO A 148 14.52 14.37 6.69
N THR A 149 14.79 14.67 7.95
CA THR A 149 14.55 13.74 9.07
C THR A 149 13.08 13.69 9.49
N ALA A 150 12.19 14.31 8.72
CA ALA A 150 10.75 14.35 8.94
C ALA A 150 10.02 14.19 7.60
N PRO A 151 8.87 13.50 7.57
CA PRO A 151 8.03 13.45 6.37
C PRO A 151 7.68 14.87 5.91
N PRO A 152 7.61 15.16 4.61
CA PRO A 152 7.04 16.41 4.12
C PRO A 152 5.53 16.40 4.41
N GLY A 153 5.19 16.80 5.64
CA GLY A 153 3.84 16.69 6.19
C GLY A 153 3.74 17.09 7.67
N SER A 154 4.43 18.14 8.11
CA SER A 154 4.13 18.76 9.42
C SER A 154 4.14 20.30 9.38
N SER A 155 3.80 20.90 8.24
CA SER A 155 3.33 22.28 8.21
C SER A 155 1.79 22.29 8.27
N SER A 156 1.24 21.85 9.39
CA SER A 156 0.01 22.44 9.89
C SER A 156 0.35 23.07 11.24
N GLU A 157 0.60 24.37 11.23
CA GLU A 157 0.13 25.18 12.35
C GLU A 157 -1.34 24.81 12.58
N LYS A 158 -1.60 24.20 13.75
CA LYS A 158 -2.83 24.16 14.55
C LYS A 158 -3.14 22.75 15.04
N ALA A 159 -2.85 22.51 16.31
CA ALA A 159 -3.88 22.48 17.36
C ALA A 159 -3.32 21.79 18.61
N MET A 160 -2.79 22.59 19.53
CA MET A 160 -2.66 22.15 20.92
C MET A 160 -4.07 22.16 21.52
N VAL A 161 -4.86 21.12 21.26
CA VAL A 161 -6.06 20.84 22.06
C VAL A 161 -5.61 19.93 23.19
N SER A 162 -5.45 20.54 24.36
CA SER A 162 -5.29 19.85 25.63
C SER A 162 -6.39 18.80 25.78
N MET A 163 -6.01 17.52 25.76
CA MET A 163 -6.87 16.43 26.20
C MET A 163 -7.00 16.49 27.72
N SER A 164 -7.91 17.34 28.18
CA SER A 164 -8.33 17.42 29.57
C SER A 164 -9.84 17.58 29.61
N THR A 165 -10.57 16.51 29.27
CA THR A 165 -11.94 16.17 29.75
C THR A 165 -12.52 14.96 29.00
N ALA A 166 -12.20 13.75 29.45
CA ALA A 166 -12.97 12.55 29.11
C ALA A 166 -12.85 11.49 30.21
N MET A 167 -13.26 11.83 31.44
CA MET A 167 -13.66 10.85 32.46
C MET A 167 -14.58 11.53 33.48
N ALA A 168 -15.87 11.69 33.14
CA ALA A 168 -16.94 11.95 34.11
C ALA A 168 -18.33 11.79 33.47
N SER A 169 -18.69 10.60 32.96
CA SER A 169 -20.10 10.23 32.74
C SER A 169 -20.28 8.77 32.31
N ALA A 170 -19.91 7.83 33.18
CA ALA A 170 -20.31 6.42 33.03
C ALA A 170 -20.58 5.73 34.38
N TRP A 171 -20.92 6.48 35.43
CA TRP A 171 -21.13 5.96 36.79
C TRP A 171 -22.34 6.58 37.51
N CYS A 172 -23.45 6.81 36.80
CA CYS A 172 -24.72 7.22 37.42
C CYS A 172 -25.94 6.45 36.87
N LEU A 173 -25.79 5.15 36.56
CA LEU A 173 -26.93 4.31 36.18
C LEU A 173 -26.99 2.94 36.88
N MET A 174 -26.17 2.68 37.90
CA MET A 174 -26.25 1.44 38.68
C MET A 174 -25.95 1.72 40.15
N LEU A 175 -26.92 2.29 40.90
CA LEU A 175 -27.05 2.20 42.38
C LEU A 175 -28.31 2.96 42.89
N SER A 176 -29.49 2.68 42.31
CA SER A 176 -30.77 3.03 42.94
C SER A 176 -31.59 1.80 43.36
N PHE A 177 -30.95 0.63 43.44
CA PHE A 177 -31.51 -0.55 44.10
C PHE A 177 -30.53 -0.99 45.18
N ILE A 178 -30.72 -0.43 46.38
CA ILE A 178 -30.52 -0.99 47.73
C ILE A 178 -30.52 0.23 48.68
N LEU A 179 -31.70 0.51 49.24
CA LEU A 179 -32.00 1.14 50.55
C LEU A 179 -33.36 1.87 50.50
N ASN A 180 -34.43 1.09 50.41
CA ASN A 180 -35.52 1.02 51.39
C ASN A 180 -36.52 -0.06 50.97
#